data_AF-A0A2U1WV65-F1
#
_entry.id   AF-A0A2U1WV65-F1
#
_cell.length_a   1.000
_cell.length_b   1.000
_cell.length_c   1.000
_cell.angle_alpha   90.00
_cell.angle_beta   90.00
_cell.angle_gamma   90.00
#
_symmetry.space_group_name_H-M   'P 1'
#
loop_
_entity.id
_entity.type
_entity.pdbx_description
1 polymer ?
#
loop_
_entity_poly.entity_id
_entity_poly.type
_entity_poly.pdbx_seq_one_letter_code
_entity_poly.pdbx_strand_id
1 'polypeptide(L)' 'MAPSVLRALEAIKRYNAQPEQIDHAILCAINVTLCLASGGDDRVSEGFNEDIARSGRNFGLQYT' A
#
# COMPACT_ATOMS: atom_id res chain seq x y z
N MET A 1 -6.86 7.41 18.94
CA MET A 1 -6.73 6.57 17.73
C MET A 1 -8.05 5.87 17.47
N ALA A 2 -8.47 5.72 16.21
CA ALA A 2 -9.69 4.99 15.89
C ALA A 2 -9.54 3.49 16.26
N PRO A 3 -10.61 2.80 16.72
CA PRO A 3 -10.55 1.39 17.12
C PRO A 3 -10.03 0.43 16.03
N SER A 4 -10.29 0.77 14.76
CA SER A 4 -9.76 0.06 13.59
C SER A 4 -8.23 0.11 13.53
N VAL A 5 -7.65 1.28 13.83
CA VAL A 5 -6.19 1.49 13.83
C VAL A 5 -5.54 0.69 14.97
N LEU A 6 -6.14 0.67 16.15
CA LEU A 6 -5.63 -0.11 17.28
C LEU A 6 -5.58 -1.61 16.94
N ARG A 7 -6.67 -2.16 16.37
CA ARG A 7 -6.74 -3.57 15.96
C ARG A 7 -5.75 -3.93 14.87
N ALA A 8 -5.51 -3.02 13.92
CA ALA A 8 -4.49 -3.22 12.88
C ALA A 8 -3.08 -3.33 13.49
N LEU A 9 -2.74 -2.44 14.42
CA LEU A 9 -1.45 -2.46 15.13
C LEU A 9 -1.26 -3.72 15.98
N GLU A 10 -2.31 -4.16 16.69
CA GLU A 10 -2.30 -5.42 17.44
C GLU A 10 -2.09 -6.64 16.53
N ALA A 11 -2.71 -6.66 15.36
CA ALA A 11 -2.53 -7.73 14.39
C ALA A 11 -1.10 -7.75 13.82
N ILE A 12 -0.56 -6.59 13.43
CA ILE A 12 0.82 -6.45 12.95
C ILE A 12 1.80 -7.01 14.00
N LYS A 13 1.62 -6.64 15.27
CA LYS A 13 2.45 -7.13 16.38
C LYS A 13 2.27 -8.64 16.60
N ARG A 14 1.04 -9.14 16.60
CA ARG A 14 0.71 -10.55 16.85
C ARG A 14 1.32 -11.47 15.80
N TYR A 15 1.31 -11.05 14.53
CA TYR A 15 1.83 -11.84 13.41
C TYR A 15 3.29 -11.54 13.09
N ASN A 16 3.93 -10.63 13.83
CA ASN A 16 5.30 -10.17 13.58
C ASN A 16 5.52 -9.81 12.11
N ALA A 17 4.55 -9.10 11.51
CA ALA A 17 4.59 -8.76 10.10
C ALA A 17 5.77 -7.82 9.84
N GLN A 18 6.62 -8.16 8.87
CA GLN A 18 7.70 -7.29 8.44
C GLN A 18 7.13 -6.08 7.70
N PRO A 19 7.79 -4.90 7.75
CA PRO A 19 7.35 -3.69 7.07
C PRO A 19 6.94 -3.94 5.60
N GLU A 20 7.71 -4.74 4.88
CA GLU A 20 7.50 -5.07 3.47
C GLU A 20 6.18 -5.84 3.25
N GLN A 21 5.75 -6.64 4.23
CA GLN A 21 4.47 -7.36 4.16
C GLN A 21 3.29 -6.41 4.35
N ILE A 22 3.46 -5.39 5.18
CA ILE A 22 2.44 -4.35 5.41
C ILE A 22 2.31 -3.49 4.16
N ASP A 23 3.43 -3.06 3.59
CA ASP A 23 3.48 -2.29 2.34
C ASP A 23 2.80 -3.07 1.20
N HIS A 24 3.10 -4.36 1.08
CA HIS A 24 2.48 -5.22 0.07
C HIS A 24 0.97 -5.33 0.27
N ALA A 25 0.50 -5.54 1.51
CA ALA A 25 -0.92 -5.63 1.81
C ALA A 25 -1.67 -4.31 1.48
N ILE A 26 -1.05 -3.17 1.75
CA ILE A 26 -1.60 -1.85 1.42
C ILE A 26 -1.69 -1.68 -0.11
N LEU A 27 -0.62 -2.00 -0.84
CA LEU A 27 -0.61 -1.92 -2.31
C LEU A 27 -1.69 -2.84 -2.93
N CYS A 28 -1.84 -4.06 -2.43
CA CYS A 28 -2.90 -4.96 -2.88
C CYS A 28 -4.29 -4.37 -2.63
N ALA A 29 -4.55 -3.81 -1.44
CA ALA A 29 -5.84 -3.22 -1.11
C ALA A 29 -6.17 -2.00 -2.01
N ILE A 30 -5.17 -1.18 -2.32
CA ILE A 30 -5.33 -0.06 -3.26
C ILE A 30 -5.65 -0.58 -4.67
N ASN A 31 -4.89 -1.56 -5.18
CA ASN A 31 -5.09 -2.09 -6.52
C ASN A 31 -6.47 -2.75 -6.69
N VAL A 32 -6.96 -3.48 -5.68
CA VAL A 32 -8.34 -4.01 -5.67
C VAL A 32 -9.36 -2.87 -5.72
N THR A 33 -9.15 -1.80 -4.95
CA THR A 33 -10.04 -0.64 -4.93
C THR A 33 -10.07 0.07 -6.27
N LEU A 34 -8.92 0.26 -6.92
CA LEU A 34 -8.81 0.89 -8.24
C LEU A 34 -9.47 0.02 -9.31
N CYS A 35 -9.18 -1.28 -9.35
CA CYS A 35 -9.83 -2.22 -10.27
C CYS A 35 -11.36 -2.14 -10.15
N LEU A 36 -11.91 -2.18 -8.93
CA LEU A 36 -13.35 -2.08 -8.69
C LEU A 36 -13.91 -0.71 -9.11
N ALA A 37 -13.24 0.39 -8.77
CA ALA A 37 -13.67 1.74 -9.12
C ALA A 37 -13.63 2.00 -10.64
N SER A 38 -12.72 1.33 -11.35
CA SER A 38 -12.55 1.41 -12.80
C SER A 38 -13.40 0.39 -13.58
N GLY A 39 -14.31 -0.33 -12.91
CA GLY A 39 -15.19 -1.31 -13.56
C GLY A 39 -14.46 -2.56 -14.06
N GLY A 40 -13.34 -2.91 -13.44
CA GLY A 40 -12.49 -4.05 -13.82
C GLY A 40 -11.33 -3.69 -14.76
N ASP A 41 -11.07 -2.41 -15.03
CA ASP A 41 -9.92 -1.98 -15.83
C ASP A 41 -8.65 -1.92 -14.96
N ASP A 42 -7.78 -2.92 -15.13
CA ASP A 42 -6.53 -3.04 -14.38
C ASP A 42 -5.46 -2.01 -14.78
N ARG A 43 -5.63 -1.32 -15.91
CA ARG A 43 -4.64 -0.32 -16.39
C ARG A 43 -4.45 0.84 -15.41
N VAL A 44 -5.50 1.17 -14.64
CA VAL A 44 -5.43 2.22 -13.61
C VAL A 44 -4.54 1.77 -12.44
N SER A 45 -4.67 0.50 -12.04
CA SER A 45 -3.79 -0.11 -11.02
C SER A 45 -2.35 -0.23 -11.51
N GLU A 46 -2.14 -0.58 -12.78
CA GLU A 46 -0.81 -0.62 -13.40
C GLU A 46 -0.13 0.76 -13.41
N GLY A 47 -0.84 1.79 -13.87
CA GLY A 47 -0.33 3.17 -13.87
C GLY A 47 0.00 3.66 -12.46
N PHE A 48 -0.86 3.37 -11.47
CA PHE A 48 -0.59 3.69 -10.06
C PHE A 48 0.68 3.00 -9.56
N ASN A 49 0.87 1.71 -9.85
CA ASN A 49 2.06 0.97 -9.44
C ASN A 49 3.34 1.55 -10.08
N GLU A 50 3.27 1.97 -11.35
CA GLU A 50 4.38 2.66 -12.01
C GLU A 50 4.72 4.00 -11.35
N ASP A 51 3.70 4.78 -10.99
CA ASP A 51 3.88 6.08 -10.33
C ASP A 51 4.49 5.92 -8.93
N ILE A 52 4.05 4.91 -8.16
CA ILE A 52 4.66 4.56 -6.88
C ILE A 52 6.11 4.10 -7.09
N ALA A 53 6.40 3.26 -8.08
CA ALA A 53 7.77 2.82 -8.37
C ALA A 53 8.69 3.98 -8.79
N ARG A 54 8.16 4.95 -9.56
CA ARG A 54 8.89 6.18 -9.95
C ARG A 54 9.12 7.11 -8.75
N SER A 55 8.10 7.31 -7.92
CA SER A 55 8.15 8.22 -6.77
C SER A 55 8.96 7.62 -5.62
N GLY A 56 8.83 6.31 -5.39
CA GLY A 56 9.56 5.54 -4.38
C GLY A 56 11.07 5.58 -4.60
N ARG A 57 11.54 5.67 -5.86
CA ARG A 57 12.97 5.88 -6.17
C ARG A 57 13.53 7.19 -5.61
N ASN A 58 12.70 8.20 -5.41
CA ASN A 58 13.10 9.50 -4.86
C ASN A 58 12.79 9.63 -3.35
N PHE A 59 12.10 8.64 -2.77
CA PHE A 59 11.72 8.66 -1.36
C PHE A 59 12.95 8.38 -0.49
N GLY A 60 13.41 9.40 0.25
CA GLY A 60 14.62 9.33 1.09
C GLY A 60 15.89 9.96 0.51
N LEU A 61 15.91 10.33 -0.78
CA LEU A 61 17.06 11.01 -1.41
C LEU A 61 17.01 12.55 -1.29
N GLN A 62 15.91 13.11 -0.78
CA GLN A 62 15.76 14.57 -0.62
C GLN A 62 16.34 15.13 0.70
N TYR A 63 17.01 14.31 1.51
CA TYR A 63 17.63 14.69 2.78
C TYR A 63 19.13 14.36 2.86
N THR A 64 19.86 14.53 1.75
CA THR A 64 21.34 14.52 1.73
C THR A 64 21.84 15.83 1.14
#